data_AF-A0A834WPU0-F1
#
_entry.id   AF-A0A834WPU0-F1
#
_cell.length_a   1.000
_cell.length_b   1.000
_cell.length_c   1.000
_cell.angle_alpha   90.00
_cell.angle_beta   90.00
_cell.angle_gamma   90.00
#
_symmetry.space_group_name_H-M   'P 1'
#
loop_
_entity.id
_entity.type
_entity.pdbx_description
1 polymer ?
#
loop_
_entity_poly.entity_id
_entity_poly.type
_entity_poly.pdbx_seq_one_letter_code
_entity_poly.pdbx_strand_id
1 'polypeptide(L)'
;MGTSESTLSNSLRPDDKITTVSERSEAADPILEKLKSLKITSPILTSPPTEGSLTDILLRKPSSSSVTATVNPKVLLELFSMYRDWQEDKAQKISKRQEEIENKIEVADALAVKLLQRFNHSVSTMKTASQHLSEVHGLQVEIGELKGRLTEVISNCDALCKRIAAEGPESLQSSIKPFTITTTESETRLNSSNLQTGLSRNAPSSEG
;
A
#
# COMPACT_ATOMS: atom_id res chain seq x y z
N MET A 1 -8.89 -38.54 -18.11
CA MET A 1 -9.75 -38.77 -16.92
C MET A 1 -9.01 -38.20 -15.73
N GLY A 2 -9.50 -37.30 -14.90
CA GLY A 2 -10.79 -36.62 -14.80
C GLY A 2 -10.59 -35.32 -14.02
N THR A 3 -11.52 -34.41 -14.17
CA THR A 3 -11.63 -33.10 -13.53
C THR A 3 -12.10 -33.23 -12.08
N SER A 4 -11.64 -32.35 -11.19
CA SER A 4 -12.27 -32.06 -9.89
C SER A 4 -12.00 -30.59 -9.59
N GLU A 5 -12.90 -29.69 -10.01
CA GLU A 5 -14.06 -29.20 -9.26
C GLU A 5 -13.68 -28.49 -7.96
N SER A 6 -13.50 -27.17 -8.07
CA SER A 6 -13.28 -26.24 -6.96
C SER A 6 -14.64 -25.74 -6.44
N THR A 7 -15.04 -26.19 -5.25
CA THR A 7 -16.19 -25.68 -4.51
C THR A 7 -15.81 -24.38 -3.80
N LEU A 8 -16.26 -23.24 -4.33
CA LEU A 8 -16.18 -21.94 -3.65
C LEU A 8 -17.29 -21.85 -2.59
N SER A 9 -16.90 -21.95 -1.32
CA SER A 9 -17.79 -21.72 -0.18
C SER A 9 -18.21 -20.24 -0.10
N ASN A 10 -19.51 -20.03 -0.26
CA ASN A 10 -20.19 -18.75 -0.20
C ASN A 10 -20.25 -18.24 1.26
N SER A 11 -19.24 -17.47 1.68
CA SER A 11 -19.29 -16.71 2.94
C SER A 11 -19.80 -15.30 2.66
N LEU A 12 -21.00 -15.04 3.17
CA LEU A 12 -21.74 -13.80 3.08
C LEU A 12 -20.97 -12.63 3.73
N ARG A 13 -20.34 -11.81 2.88
CA ARG A 13 -19.96 -10.42 3.17
C ARG A 13 -20.64 -9.54 2.11
N PRO A 14 -21.44 -8.54 2.49
CA PRO A 14 -21.93 -7.57 1.52
C PRO A 14 -20.76 -6.67 1.11
N ASP A 15 -20.83 -6.12 -0.09
CA ASP A 15 -19.93 -5.07 -0.63
C ASP A 15 -18.71 -5.50 -1.45
N ASP A 16 -18.81 -6.60 -2.21
CA ASP A 16 -18.01 -6.71 -3.45
C ASP A 16 -18.82 -7.39 -4.55
N LYS A 17 -19.86 -6.68 -5.01
CA LYS A 17 -20.66 -7.05 -6.18
C LYS A 17 -20.08 -6.31 -7.38
N ILE A 18 -19.44 -7.03 -8.29
CA ILE A 18 -19.11 -6.51 -9.63
C ILE A 18 -20.44 -6.11 -10.28
N THR A 19 -20.74 -4.82 -10.26
CA THR A 19 -21.97 -4.27 -10.81
C THR A 19 -21.74 -4.09 -12.31
N THR A 20 -21.97 -5.14 -13.08
CA THR A 20 -22.14 -5.00 -14.52
C THR A 20 -23.42 -4.20 -14.76
N VAL A 21 -23.31 -3.05 -15.44
CA VAL A 21 -24.41 -2.15 -15.77
C VAL A 21 -25.36 -2.88 -16.73
N SER A 22 -26.27 -3.70 -16.19
CA SER A 22 -27.29 -4.41 -16.98
C SER A 22 -28.51 -3.55 -17.26
N GLU A 23 -28.62 -2.38 -16.62
CA GLU A 23 -29.78 -1.52 -16.71
C GLU A 23 -29.37 -0.20 -17.34
N ARG A 24 -29.58 -0.10 -18.65
CA ARG A 24 -29.53 1.17 -19.37
C ARG A 24 -30.70 1.98 -18.83
N SER A 25 -30.43 3.01 -18.02
CA SER A 25 -31.49 3.86 -17.48
C SER A 25 -32.40 4.33 -18.62
N GLU A 26 -33.69 4.03 -18.52
CA GLU A 26 -34.76 4.55 -19.38
C GLU A 26 -35.01 6.05 -19.12
N ALA A 27 -34.08 6.72 -18.43
CA ALA A 27 -34.02 8.15 -18.36
C ALA A 27 -33.51 8.66 -19.71
N ALA A 28 -34.41 9.30 -20.48
CA ALA A 28 -34.05 9.97 -21.71
C ALA A 28 -32.86 10.91 -21.45
N ASP A 29 -31.82 10.80 -22.27
CA ASP A 29 -30.62 11.63 -22.17
C ASP A 29 -31.06 13.11 -22.09
N PRO A 30 -30.67 13.85 -21.04
CA PRO A 30 -31.09 15.24 -20.84
C PRO A 30 -30.70 16.14 -22.02
N ILE A 31 -29.67 15.76 -22.80
CA ILE A 31 -29.29 16.42 -24.04
C ILE A 31 -30.30 16.10 -25.14
N LEU A 32 -30.74 14.84 -25.25
CA LEU A 32 -31.75 14.40 -26.22
C LEU A 32 -33.12 15.02 -25.95
N GLU A 33 -33.51 15.15 -24.69
CA GLU A 33 -34.70 15.90 -24.24
C GLU A 33 -34.61 17.38 -24.63
N LYS A 34 -33.45 18.02 -24.41
CA LYS A 34 -33.19 19.40 -24.86
C LYS A 34 -33.25 19.56 -26.37
N LEU A 35 -32.69 18.61 -27.12
CA LEU A 35 -32.72 18.61 -28.59
C LEU A 35 -34.15 18.43 -29.12
N LYS A 36 -34.96 17.59 -28.48
CA LYS A 36 -36.39 17.43 -28.80
C LYS A 36 -37.23 18.66 -28.42
N SER A 37 -36.86 19.35 -27.35
CA SER A 37 -37.53 20.57 -26.87
C SER A 37 -37.17 21.82 -27.68
N LEU A 38 -36.10 21.77 -28.48
CA LEU A 38 -35.72 22.85 -29.37
C LEU A 38 -36.75 22.95 -30.51
N LYS A 39 -37.51 24.05 -30.50
CA LYS A 39 -38.47 24.37 -31.56
C LYS A 39 -37.70 24.54 -32.86
N ILE A 40 -37.87 23.62 -33.80
CA ILE A 40 -37.32 23.74 -35.15
C ILE A 40 -37.92 25.02 -35.74
N THR A 41 -37.11 26.08 -35.78
CA THR A 41 -37.45 27.30 -36.49
C THR A 41 -37.65 26.95 -37.96
N SER A 42 -38.58 27.64 -38.62
CA SER A 42 -38.86 27.46 -40.05
C SER A 42 -37.54 27.36 -40.83
N PRO A 43 -37.39 26.35 -41.70
CA PRO A 43 -36.16 26.16 -42.44
C PRO A 43 -35.79 27.47 -43.14
N ILE A 44 -34.52 27.84 -43.05
CA ILE A 44 -33.98 29.06 -43.68
C ILE A 44 -34.22 29.03 -45.20
N LEU A 45 -34.37 27.83 -45.76
CA LEU A 45 -34.73 27.59 -47.15
C LEU A 45 -36.24 27.36 -47.28
N THR A 46 -36.92 28.33 -47.89
CA THR A 46 -38.36 28.33 -48.16
C THR A 46 -38.79 27.45 -49.36
N SER A 47 -37.84 26.76 -50.00
CA SER A 47 -38.10 25.83 -51.09
C SER A 47 -37.20 24.59 -51.01
N PRO A 48 -37.70 23.39 -51.37
CA PRO A 48 -36.86 22.19 -51.42
C PRO A 48 -35.72 22.37 -52.42
N PRO A 49 -34.49 21.92 -52.12
CA PRO A 49 -33.41 21.87 -53.11
C PRO A 49 -33.84 20.96 -54.25
N THR A 50 -33.85 21.46 -55.48
CA THR A 50 -34.08 20.64 -56.68
C THR A 50 -33.10 19.46 -56.66
N GLU A 51 -33.62 18.23 -56.76
CA GLU A 51 -32.84 16.99 -56.76
C GLU A 51 -31.80 17.02 -57.88
N GLY A 52 -30.56 17.36 -57.52
CA GLY A 52 -29.39 17.31 -58.38
C GLY A 52 -28.37 16.37 -57.74
N SER A 53 -27.75 15.54 -58.58
CA SER A 53 -26.73 14.54 -58.21
C SER A 53 -25.72 15.08 -57.19
N LEU A 54 -25.33 14.27 -56.21
CA LEU A 54 -24.33 14.61 -55.18
C LEU A 54 -23.01 15.18 -55.76
N THR A 55 -22.66 14.78 -56.99
CA THR A 55 -21.50 15.31 -57.70
C THR A 55 -21.68 16.76 -58.16
N ASP A 56 -22.90 17.18 -58.53
CA ASP A 56 -23.22 18.56 -58.85
C ASP A 56 -23.19 19.46 -57.61
N ILE A 57 -23.49 18.93 -56.42
CA ILE A 57 -23.44 19.69 -55.16
C ILE A 57 -21.98 19.97 -54.76
N LEU A 58 -21.08 19.00 -54.94
CA LEU A 58 -19.65 19.13 -54.61
C LEU A 58 -18.90 20.05 -55.60
N LEU A 59 -19.31 20.08 -56.86
CA LEU A 59 -18.65 20.85 -57.93
C LEU A 59 -19.27 22.23 -58.17
N ARG A 60 -20.41 22.55 -57.53
CA ARG A 60 -21.05 23.86 -57.66
C ARG A 60 -20.25 24.92 -56.92
N LYS A 61 -19.35 25.56 -57.67
CA LYS A 61 -18.92 26.94 -57.43
C LYS A 61 -20.17 27.77 -57.11
N PRO A 62 -20.23 28.50 -55.99
CA PRO A 62 -21.46 29.16 -55.56
C PRO A 62 -21.91 30.12 -56.66
N SER A 63 -23.01 29.77 -57.34
CA SER A 63 -23.68 30.68 -58.26
C SER A 63 -24.02 31.94 -57.46
N SER A 64 -23.63 33.10 -57.99
CA SER A 64 -23.94 34.43 -57.45
C SER A 64 -25.44 34.59 -57.22
N SER A 65 -25.93 34.12 -56.08
CA SER A 65 -27.23 34.48 -55.52
C SER A 65 -26.99 35.71 -54.65
N SER A 66 -27.52 36.84 -55.09
CA SER A 66 -27.35 38.16 -54.48
C SER A 66 -28.20 38.35 -53.22
N VAL A 67 -28.24 37.36 -52.34
CA VAL A 67 -28.64 37.59 -50.95
C VAL A 67 -27.38 37.45 -50.12
N THR A 68 -26.66 38.56 -50.06
CA THR A 68 -25.57 38.74 -49.12
C THR A 68 -26.17 38.72 -47.71
N ALA A 69 -26.35 37.53 -47.14
CA ALA A 69 -26.41 37.35 -45.69
C ALA A 69 -25.02 37.69 -45.15
N THR A 70 -24.65 38.97 -45.23
CA THR A 70 -23.35 39.49 -44.84
C THR A 70 -23.33 39.46 -43.33
N VAL A 71 -22.79 38.39 -42.76
CA VAL A 71 -22.51 38.32 -41.34
C VAL A 71 -21.60 39.51 -41.03
N ASN A 72 -21.99 40.35 -40.08
CA ASN A 72 -21.23 41.56 -39.79
C ASN A 72 -19.80 41.18 -39.39
N PRO A 73 -18.76 41.58 -40.16
CA PRO A 73 -17.39 41.15 -39.93
C PRO A 73 -16.87 41.53 -38.54
N LYS A 74 -17.42 42.60 -37.94
CA LYS A 74 -17.11 43.02 -36.58
C LYS A 74 -17.59 42.01 -35.53
N VAL A 75 -18.80 41.49 -35.69
CA VAL A 75 -19.38 40.47 -34.80
C VAL A 75 -18.62 39.14 -34.94
N LEU A 76 -18.19 38.81 -36.17
CA LEU A 76 -17.39 37.62 -36.42
C LEU A 76 -16.01 37.71 -35.73
N LEU A 77 -15.35 38.87 -35.83
CA LEU A 77 -14.07 39.11 -35.16
C LEU A 77 -14.21 39.04 -33.63
N GLU A 78 -15.28 39.62 -33.07
CA GLU A 78 -15.59 39.56 -31.64
C GLU A 78 -15.84 38.12 -31.18
N LEU A 79 -16.59 37.33 -31.94
CA LEU A 79 -16.82 35.92 -31.64
C LEU A 79 -15.53 35.10 -31.66
N PHE A 80 -14.65 35.34 -32.64
CA PHE A 80 -13.34 34.69 -32.69
C PHE A 80 -12.43 35.12 -31.53
N SER A 81 -12.48 36.40 -31.13
CA SER A 81 -11.75 36.88 -29.95
C SER A 81 -12.27 36.18 -28.69
N MET A 82 -13.58 36.15 -28.48
CA MET A 82 -14.20 35.53 -27.32
C MET A 82 -13.92 34.01 -27.26
N TYR A 83 -13.90 33.35 -28.42
CA TYR A 83 -13.52 31.94 -28.53
C TYR A 83 -12.02 31.71 -28.24
N ARG A 84 -11.15 32.60 -28.72
CA ARG A 84 -9.70 32.56 -28.44
C ARG A 84 -9.42 32.73 -26.96
N ASP A 85 -10.07 33.69 -26.31
CA ASP A 85 -9.92 33.92 -24.87
C ASP A 85 -10.43 32.73 -24.07
N TRP A 86 -11.56 32.14 -24.48
CA TRP A 86 -12.08 30.92 -23.87
C TRP A 86 -11.14 29.72 -24.06
N GLN A 87 -10.54 29.56 -25.24
CA GLN A 87 -9.56 28.50 -25.50
C GLN A 87 -8.32 28.66 -24.62
N GLU A 88 -7.82 29.90 -24.47
CA GLU A 88 -6.66 30.20 -23.63
C GLU A 88 -6.96 29.92 -22.15
N ASP A 89 -8.11 30.36 -21.63
CA ASP A 89 -8.55 30.06 -20.26
C ASP A 89 -8.65 28.55 -20.02
N LYS A 90 -9.15 27.79 -20.99
CA LYS A 90 -9.23 26.33 -20.90
C LYS A 90 -7.86 25.68 -20.92
N ALA A 91 -6.96 26.13 -21.79
CA ALA A 91 -5.59 25.63 -21.83
C ALA A 91 -4.87 25.88 -20.50
N GLN A 92 -4.96 27.09 -19.96
CA GLN A 92 -4.37 27.43 -18.67
C GLN A 92 -4.91 26.58 -17.51
N LYS A 93 -6.23 26.35 -17.46
CA LYS A 93 -6.84 25.47 -16.44
C LYS A 93 -6.36 24.03 -16.56
N ILE A 94 -6.19 23.52 -17.78
CA ILE A 94 -5.66 22.17 -18.02
C ILE A 94 -4.20 22.10 -17.57
N SER A 95 -3.36 23.05 -17.99
CA SER A 95 -1.95 23.09 -17.63
C SER A 95 -1.75 23.16 -16.11
N LYS A 96 -2.48 24.04 -15.42
CA LYS A 96 -2.41 24.14 -13.96
C LYS A 96 -2.80 22.83 -13.28
N ARG A 97 -3.86 22.16 -13.77
CA ARG A 97 -4.28 20.87 -13.21
C ARG A 97 -3.25 19.77 -13.47
N GLN A 98 -2.61 19.77 -14.64
CA GLN A 98 -1.55 18.82 -14.96
C GLN A 98 -0.34 19.02 -14.04
N GLU A 99 0.08 20.26 -13.82
CA GLU A 99 1.17 20.59 -12.89
C GLU A 99 0.86 20.15 -11.45
N GLU A 100 -0.37 20.39 -10.97
CA GLU A 100 -0.79 19.92 -9.65
C GLU A 100 -0.78 18.38 -9.53
N ILE A 101 -1.12 17.67 -10.60
CA ILE A 101 -1.09 16.20 -10.65
C ILE A 101 0.36 15.70 -10.68
N GLU A 102 1.22 16.31 -11.49
CA GLU A 102 2.64 15.96 -11.60
C GLU A 102 3.35 16.12 -10.24
N ASN A 103 3.17 17.26 -9.57
CA ASN A 103 3.68 17.48 -8.22
C ASN A 103 3.21 16.41 -7.21
N LYS A 104 1.94 15.98 -7.30
CA LYS A 104 1.42 14.90 -6.44
C LYS A 104 2.05 13.55 -6.76
N ILE A 105 2.30 13.26 -8.03
CA ILE A 105 2.95 12.02 -8.47
C ILE A 105 4.40 12.00 -7.97
N GLU A 106 5.14 13.09 -8.09
CA GLU A 106 6.52 13.19 -7.59
C GLU A 106 6.61 12.95 -6.08
N VAL A 107 5.70 13.57 -5.30
CA VAL A 107 5.65 13.37 -3.85
C VAL A 107 5.29 11.92 -3.51
N ALA A 108 4.31 11.33 -4.22
CA ALA A 108 3.92 9.94 -4.01
C ALA A 108 5.06 8.97 -4.32
N ASP A 109 5.80 9.19 -5.41
CA ASP A 109 6.96 8.36 -5.79
C ASP A 109 8.08 8.46 -4.75
N ALA A 110 8.44 9.68 -4.32
CA ALA A 110 9.42 9.91 -3.28
C ALA A 110 9.03 9.23 -1.94
N LEU A 111 7.74 9.23 -1.59
CA LEU A 111 7.23 8.54 -0.43
C LEU A 111 7.27 7.00 -0.59
N ALA A 112 6.91 6.48 -1.76
CA ALA A 112 6.94 5.05 -2.05
C ALA A 112 8.37 4.49 -1.93
N VAL A 113 9.36 5.20 -2.48
CA VAL A 113 10.78 4.82 -2.37
C VAL A 113 11.23 4.81 -0.91
N LYS A 114 10.89 5.85 -0.12
CA LYS A 114 11.23 5.90 1.31
C LYS A 114 10.58 4.78 2.11
N LEU A 115 9.32 4.44 1.80
CA LEU A 115 8.60 3.35 2.45
C LEU A 115 9.26 2.00 2.15
N LEU A 116 9.60 1.75 0.89
CA LEU A 116 10.31 0.54 0.47
C LEU A 116 11.67 0.41 1.17
N GLN A 117 12.43 1.51 1.24
CA GLN A 117 13.71 1.52 1.94
C GLN A 117 13.57 1.16 3.42
N ARG A 118 12.59 1.76 4.13
CA ARG A 118 12.33 1.43 5.54
C ARG A 118 11.87 0.00 5.72
N PHE A 119 11.02 -0.49 4.83
CA PHE A 119 10.55 -1.88 4.87
C PHE A 119 11.72 -2.86 4.71
N ASN A 120 12.58 -2.65 3.72
CA ASN A 120 13.75 -3.50 3.50
C ASN A 120 14.72 -3.49 4.69
N HIS A 121 14.95 -2.32 5.29
CA HIS A 121 15.78 -2.23 6.50
C HIS A 121 15.15 -2.99 7.68
N SER A 122 13.84 -2.84 7.89
CA SER A 122 13.10 -3.58 8.92
C SER A 122 13.19 -5.09 8.71
N VAL A 123 12.96 -5.57 7.49
CA VAL A 123 13.07 -6.99 7.13
C VAL A 123 14.49 -7.52 7.37
N SER A 124 15.52 -6.75 6.99
CA SER A 124 16.92 -7.13 7.26
C SER A 124 17.22 -7.23 8.75
N THR A 125 16.73 -6.27 9.54
CA THR A 125 16.90 -6.27 11.00
C THR A 125 16.17 -7.46 11.64
N MET A 126 14.93 -7.72 11.22
CA MET A 126 14.14 -8.86 11.71
C MET A 126 14.78 -10.20 11.35
N LYS A 127 15.34 -10.32 10.14
CA LYS A 127 16.09 -11.52 9.72
C LYS A 127 17.31 -11.74 10.61
N THR A 128 18.04 -10.68 10.93
CA THR A 128 19.22 -10.74 11.82
C THR A 128 18.82 -11.13 13.24
N ALA A 129 17.77 -10.52 13.79
CA ALA A 129 17.23 -10.89 15.11
C ALA A 129 16.75 -12.34 15.15
N SER A 130 16.06 -12.81 14.10
CA SER A 130 15.62 -14.21 13.98
C SER A 130 16.82 -15.18 13.94
N GLN A 131 17.90 -14.81 13.26
CA GLN A 131 19.12 -15.63 13.21
C GLN A 131 19.75 -15.75 14.60
N HIS A 132 19.91 -14.63 15.31
CA HIS A 132 20.44 -14.65 16.68
C HIS A 132 19.55 -15.45 17.64
N LEU A 133 18.22 -15.36 17.53
CA LEU A 133 17.33 -16.17 18.35
C LEU A 133 17.45 -17.67 18.06
N SER A 134 17.67 -18.05 16.80
CA SER A 134 17.95 -19.43 16.41
C SER A 134 19.25 -19.95 17.05
N GLU A 135 20.31 -19.14 17.05
CA GLU A 135 21.58 -19.46 17.70
C GLU A 135 21.43 -19.61 19.22
N VAL A 136 20.70 -18.68 19.86
CA VAL A 136 20.38 -18.75 21.30
C VAL A 136 19.59 -20.01 21.63
N HIS A 137 18.64 -20.41 20.78
CA HIS A 137 17.91 -21.66 20.97
C HIS A 137 18.82 -22.88 20.92
N GLY A 138 19.77 -22.93 19.98
CA GLY A 138 20.79 -23.97 19.92
C GLY A 138 21.61 -24.07 21.23
N LEU A 139 22.12 -22.93 21.71
CA LEU A 139 22.86 -22.88 22.97
C LEU A 139 22.01 -23.30 24.18
N GLN A 140 20.73 -22.96 24.19
CA GLN A 140 19.80 -23.38 25.24
C GLN A 140 19.62 -24.91 25.31
N VAL A 141 19.67 -25.59 24.16
CA VAL A 141 19.62 -27.05 24.10
C VAL A 141 20.92 -27.64 24.63
N GLU A 142 22.07 -27.15 24.18
CA GLU A 142 23.39 -27.63 24.61
C GLU A 142 23.61 -27.46 26.13
N ILE A 143 23.22 -26.32 26.70
CA ILE A 143 23.33 -26.09 28.14
C ILE A 143 22.41 -27.02 28.94
N GLY A 144 21.24 -27.36 28.39
CA GLY A 144 20.31 -28.35 28.96
C GLY A 144 20.92 -29.75 28.98
N GLU A 145 21.53 -30.18 27.89
CA GLU A 145 22.23 -31.47 27.80
C GLU A 145 23.41 -31.53 28.76
N LEU A 146 24.26 -30.49 28.79
CA LEU A 146 25.41 -30.41 29.68
C LEU A 146 24.99 -30.46 31.16
N LYS A 147 23.91 -29.76 31.52
CA LYS A 147 23.32 -29.83 32.86
C LYS A 147 22.85 -31.25 33.19
N GLY A 148 22.24 -31.96 32.23
CA GLY A 148 21.85 -33.36 32.37
C GLY A 148 23.05 -34.26 32.68
N ARG A 149 24.10 -34.19 31.84
CA ARG A 149 25.34 -34.95 32.01
C ARG A 149 26.03 -34.64 33.34
N LEU A 150 26.09 -33.38 33.75
CA LEU A 150 26.67 -32.99 35.04
C LEU A 150 25.87 -33.59 36.21
N THR A 151 24.53 -33.56 36.14
CA THR A 151 23.67 -34.14 37.16
C THR A 151 23.90 -35.65 37.27
N GLU A 152 24.07 -36.34 36.14
CA GLU A 152 24.41 -37.76 36.11
C GLU A 152 25.78 -38.02 36.75
N VAL A 153 26.80 -37.24 36.42
CA VAL A 153 28.14 -37.37 37.02
C VAL A 153 28.10 -37.13 38.53
N ILE A 154 27.38 -36.11 39.00
CA ILE A 154 27.23 -35.85 40.44
C ILE A 154 26.50 -37.01 41.13
N SER A 155 25.43 -37.53 40.51
CA SER A 155 24.70 -38.70 41.03
C SER A 155 25.57 -39.95 41.08
N ASN A 156 26.39 -40.19 40.05
CA ASN A 156 27.35 -41.28 40.02
C ASN A 156 28.42 -41.13 41.13
N CYS A 157 28.95 -39.93 41.32
CA CYS A 157 29.88 -39.63 42.40
C CYS A 157 29.24 -39.83 43.78
N ASP A 158 28.00 -39.39 43.99
CA ASP A 158 27.27 -39.60 45.24
C ASP A 158 27.02 -41.09 45.52
N ALA A 159 26.63 -41.86 44.50
CA ALA A 159 26.50 -43.30 44.61
C ALA A 159 27.83 -43.99 44.94
N LEU A 160 28.94 -43.51 44.37
CA LEU A 160 30.28 -43.99 44.69
C LEU A 160 30.66 -43.64 46.14
N CYS A 161 30.43 -42.40 46.58
CA CYS A 161 30.66 -41.97 47.95
C CYS A 161 29.88 -42.83 48.95
N LYS A 162 28.61 -43.12 48.66
CA LYS A 162 27.76 -44.03 49.47
C LYS A 162 28.32 -45.45 49.50
N ARG A 163 28.81 -45.97 48.37
CA ARG A 163 29.40 -47.30 48.30
C ARG A 163 30.69 -47.40 49.12
N ILE A 164 31.57 -46.40 49.04
CA ILE A 164 32.80 -46.39 49.84
C ILE A 164 32.48 -46.23 51.33
N ALA A 165 31.45 -45.46 51.69
CA ALA A 165 30.99 -45.37 53.08
C ALA A 165 30.48 -46.71 53.63
N ALA A 166 29.85 -47.55 52.79
CA ALA A 166 29.29 -48.84 53.20
C ALA A 166 30.31 -50.01 53.16
N GLU A 167 31.15 -50.06 52.13
CA GLU A 167 31.99 -51.24 51.80
C GLU A 167 33.48 -50.89 51.66
N GLY A 168 33.86 -49.63 51.89
CA GLY A 168 35.22 -49.15 51.68
C GLY A 168 36.18 -49.45 52.83
N PRO A 169 37.50 -49.31 52.60
CA PRO A 169 38.53 -49.38 53.65
C PRO A 169 38.29 -48.33 54.75
N GLU A 170 38.55 -48.67 56.02
CA GLU A 170 38.29 -47.77 57.18
C GLU A 170 38.97 -46.39 57.06
N SER A 171 40.13 -46.31 56.40
CA SER A 171 40.84 -45.05 56.11
C SER A 171 40.08 -44.11 55.17
N LEU A 172 39.23 -44.64 54.28
CA LEU A 172 38.43 -43.86 53.33
C LEU A 172 37.04 -43.54 53.87
N GLN A 173 36.48 -44.40 54.73
CA GLN A 173 35.18 -44.15 55.36
C GLN A 173 35.18 -42.86 56.20
N SER A 174 36.28 -42.57 56.89
CA SER A 174 36.43 -41.35 57.71
C SER A 174 36.71 -40.07 56.91
N SER A 175 37.13 -40.18 55.65
CA SER A 175 37.56 -39.04 54.81
C SER A 175 36.48 -38.54 53.83
N ILE A 176 35.42 -39.31 53.58
CA ILE A 176 34.44 -38.98 52.54
C ILE A 176 33.31 -38.10 53.08
N LYS A 177 33.07 -36.98 52.40
CA LYS A 177 31.93 -36.10 52.64
C LYS A 177 31.01 -36.13 51.41
N PRO A 178 29.75 -36.58 51.51
CA PRO A 178 28.82 -36.59 50.39
C PRO A 178 28.58 -35.18 49.82
N PHE A 179 28.32 -35.11 48.51
CA PHE A 179 27.97 -33.86 47.85
C PHE A 179 26.53 -33.48 48.20
N THR A 180 26.36 -32.58 49.17
CA THR A 180 25.05 -31.96 49.43
C THR A 180 24.81 -30.85 48.40
N ILE A 181 23.97 -31.13 47.40
CA ILE A 181 23.43 -30.11 46.51
C ILE A 181 22.40 -29.32 47.32
N THR A 182 22.77 -28.14 47.83
CA THR A 182 21.78 -27.16 48.29
C THR A 182 21.09 -26.63 47.04
N THR A 183 19.88 -27.09 46.76
CA THR A 183 18.99 -26.43 45.80
C THR A 183 18.60 -25.07 46.39
N THR A 184 19.47 -24.08 46.23
CA THR A 184 19.04 -22.69 46.30
C THR A 184 18.19 -22.46 45.06
N GLU A 185 16.87 -22.53 45.24
CA GLU A 185 15.89 -21.80 44.43
C GLU A 185 16.23 -20.31 44.57
N SER A 186 17.29 -19.87 43.90
CA SER A 186 17.54 -18.46 43.72
C SER A 186 16.71 -18.07 42.52
N GLU A 187 15.49 -17.60 42.81
CA GLU A 187 14.70 -16.82 41.88
C GLU A 187 15.64 -15.85 41.17
N THR A 188 15.87 -16.08 39.87
CA THR A 188 16.50 -15.13 38.97
C THR A 188 15.58 -13.91 38.84
N ARG A 189 15.54 -13.10 39.89
CA ARG A 189 15.12 -11.71 39.84
C ARG A 189 16.31 -10.93 39.27
N LEU A 190 16.52 -11.08 37.97
CA LEU A 190 17.37 -10.17 37.22
C LEU A 190 16.66 -8.83 37.25
N ASN A 191 17.13 -7.95 38.12
CA ASN A 191 16.73 -6.55 38.18
C ASN A 191 17.01 -5.91 36.83
N SER A 192 15.97 -5.73 36.02
CA SER A 192 15.93 -4.81 34.88
C SER A 192 16.04 -3.39 35.43
N SER A 193 17.25 -2.95 35.74
CA SER A 193 17.51 -1.56 36.13
C SER A 193 17.49 -0.69 34.88
N ASN A 194 16.40 0.08 34.77
CA ASN A 194 16.17 1.27 33.97
C ASN A 194 17.40 1.88 33.26
N LEU A 195 17.43 1.78 31.93
CA LEU A 195 18.04 2.79 31.07
C LEU A 195 16.95 3.78 30.64
N GLN A 196 16.64 4.70 31.56
CA GLN A 196 15.90 5.93 31.27
C GLN A 196 16.59 7.08 32.00
N THR A 197 17.63 7.65 31.41
CA THR A 197 18.04 9.04 31.68
C THR A 197 18.84 9.54 30.47
N GLY A 198 18.27 10.49 29.75
CA GLY A 198 18.92 11.11 28.59
C GLY A 198 18.03 12.10 27.84
N LEU A 199 17.10 12.78 28.53
CA LEU A 199 16.48 13.99 27.99
C LEU A 199 17.39 15.16 28.36
N SER A 200 18.25 15.58 27.44
CA SER A 200 18.75 16.96 27.46
C SER A 200 18.26 17.67 26.21
N ARG A 201 17.22 18.45 26.46
CA ARG A 201 16.49 19.34 25.56
C ARG A 201 17.37 20.55 25.28
N ASN A 202 17.99 20.63 24.11
CA ASN A 202 18.56 21.88 23.62
C ASN A 202 17.44 22.69 22.95
N ALA A 203 17.02 23.76 23.60
CA ALA A 203 16.24 24.85 22.99
C ALA A 203 17.21 25.92 22.46
N PRO A 204 16.93 26.57 21.32
CA PRO A 204 17.77 27.64 20.79
C PRO A 204 17.50 28.96 21.53
N SER A 205 18.57 29.61 21.96
CA SER A 205 18.58 30.99 22.45
C SER A 205 18.42 31.94 21.26
N SER A 206 17.35 32.73 21.29
CA SER A 206 17.16 33.93 20.46
C SER A 206 17.19 35.12 21.41
N GLU A 207 18.17 36.02 21.27
CA GLU A 207 18.06 37.48 21.40
C GLU A 207 19.45 38.13 21.25
N GLY A 208 19.54 39.13 20.38
CA GLY A 208 20.75 39.91 20.07
C GLY A 208 20.79 40.33 18.61
#